data_AF-A0A2E4IYR5-F1
#
_entry.id   AF-A0A2E4IYR5-F1
#
_cell.length_a   1.000
_cell.length_b   1.000
_cell.length_c   1.000
_cell.angle_alpha   90.00
_cell.angle_beta   90.00
_cell.angle_gamma   90.00
#
_symmetry.space_group_name_H-M   'P 1'
#
loop_
_entity.id
_entity.type
_entity.pdbx_description
1 polymer ?
#
loop_
_entity_poly.entity_id
_entity_poly.type
_entity_poly.pdbx_seq_one_letter_code
_entity_poly.pdbx_strand_id
1 'polypeptide(L)'
;MASAADGAARVVLVTNSADPDSQRIAEYYALRRGVPVENIISLEMPKQETITWREFVLTVWQPLQDELVNRGWIDSVAMSLHDEYGRRKMAFSGHNMSYLIVCRGVPLRIKNDPSLVTKVKGMPDNPQMRTNRSSVDSKLSLLAVGNYNINSYVPNPLYRMDEPQQLILENVVRVSRLDGPSARDVFGMIDGALEAERNGLIGRAYVDTKGPYPQGERWLKVTA
;
A
#
# COMPACT_ATOMS: atom_id res chain seq x y z
N MET A 1 17.91 18.78 0.22
CA MET A 1 16.69 18.28 0.87
C MET A 1 15.51 18.81 0.08
N ALA A 2 14.65 17.92 -0.42
CA ALA A 2 13.35 18.31 -0.97
C ALA A 2 12.56 19.08 0.11
N SER A 3 11.98 20.23 -0.24
CA SER A 3 11.07 20.97 0.64
C SER A 3 9.88 20.10 1.02
N ALA A 4 9.24 20.32 2.18
CA ALA A 4 7.99 19.63 2.53
C ALA A 4 6.91 19.80 1.45
N ALA A 5 6.90 20.93 0.72
CA ALA A 5 6.02 21.18 -0.41
C ALA A 5 6.35 20.29 -1.64
N ASP A 6 7.63 19.94 -1.84
CA ASP A 6 8.07 19.00 -2.89
C ASP A 6 7.68 17.55 -2.54
N GLY A 7 7.63 17.24 -1.23
CA GLY A 7 7.14 15.95 -0.74
C GLY A 7 5.66 15.70 -1.04
N ALA A 8 4.80 16.68 -0.77
CA ALA A 8 3.34 16.58 -0.95
C ALA A 8 2.93 16.48 -2.43
N ALA A 9 3.62 17.19 -3.32
CA ALA A 9 3.41 17.12 -4.76
C ALA A 9 3.62 15.71 -5.34
N ARG A 10 4.40 14.87 -4.64
CA ARG A 10 4.73 13.49 -5.06
C ARG A 10 3.92 12.42 -4.31
N VAL A 11 2.85 12.81 -3.61
CA VAL A 11 1.92 11.86 -2.97
C VAL A 11 0.75 11.59 -3.89
N VAL A 12 0.45 10.31 -4.13
CA VAL A 12 -0.72 9.85 -4.88
C VAL A 12 -1.75 9.26 -3.92
N LEU A 13 -3.02 9.59 -4.11
CA LEU A 13 -4.13 9.07 -3.32
C LEU A 13 -5.00 8.17 -4.21
N VAL A 14 -5.38 6.99 -3.71
CA VAL A 14 -6.24 6.04 -4.43
C VAL A 14 -7.56 5.87 -3.67
N THR A 15 -8.68 6.09 -4.37
CA THR A 15 -10.02 5.99 -3.79
C THR A 15 -10.83 4.90 -4.50
N ASN A 16 -11.74 4.28 -3.75
CA ASN A 16 -12.77 3.41 -4.33
C ASN A 16 -14.01 4.25 -4.65
N SER A 17 -14.31 4.45 -5.94
CA SER A 17 -15.47 5.24 -6.36
C SER A 17 -16.82 4.62 -5.96
N ALA A 18 -16.86 3.32 -5.63
CA ALA A 18 -18.05 2.64 -5.11
C ALA A 18 -18.34 2.97 -3.63
N ASP A 19 -17.41 3.63 -2.92
CA ASP A 19 -17.56 4.13 -1.55
C ASP A 19 -17.38 5.67 -1.51
N PRO A 20 -18.48 6.45 -1.41
CA PRO A 20 -18.41 7.92 -1.40
C PRO A 20 -17.52 8.50 -0.29
N ASP A 21 -17.40 7.80 0.85
CA ASP A 21 -16.52 8.26 1.93
C ASP A 21 -15.04 8.16 1.56
N SER A 22 -14.66 7.21 0.68
CA SER A 22 -13.29 7.06 0.18
C SER A 22 -12.80 8.35 -0.46
N GLN A 23 -13.64 8.94 -1.33
CA GLN A 23 -13.34 10.18 -2.02
C GLN A 23 -13.25 11.36 -1.05
N ARG A 24 -14.21 11.47 -0.12
CA ARG A 24 -14.20 12.53 0.91
C ARG A 24 -12.94 12.48 1.79
N ILE A 25 -12.48 11.28 2.15
CA ILE A 25 -11.24 11.08 2.93
C ILE A 25 -10.03 11.57 2.14
N ALA A 26 -9.91 11.21 0.86
CA ALA A 26 -8.80 11.64 0.03
C ALA A 26 -8.76 13.15 -0.15
N GLU A 27 -9.89 13.78 -0.47
CA GLU A 27 -10.01 15.24 -0.63
C GLU A 27 -9.66 15.96 0.67
N TYR A 28 -10.14 15.46 1.81
CA TYR A 28 -9.84 16.02 3.11
C TYR A 28 -8.35 15.90 3.45
N TYR A 29 -7.74 14.72 3.24
CA TYR A 29 -6.31 14.54 3.43
C TYR A 29 -5.49 15.46 2.52
N ALA A 30 -5.87 15.55 1.25
CA ALA A 30 -5.20 16.36 0.25
C ALA A 30 -5.19 17.84 0.64
N LEU A 31 -6.36 18.37 1.01
CA LEU A 31 -6.50 19.75 1.50
C LEU A 31 -5.60 20.01 2.71
N ARG A 32 -5.57 19.09 3.67
CA ARG A 32 -4.87 19.28 4.95
C ARG A 32 -3.35 19.10 4.85
N ARG A 33 -2.89 18.35 3.86
CA ARG A 33 -1.47 18.04 3.64
C ARG A 33 -0.87 18.79 2.45
N GLY A 34 -1.67 19.57 1.73
CA GLY A 34 -1.25 20.27 0.51
C GLY A 34 -0.91 19.31 -0.63
N VAL A 35 -1.54 18.14 -0.68
CA VAL A 35 -1.42 17.23 -1.82
C VAL A 35 -2.31 17.79 -2.95
N PRO A 36 -1.81 17.91 -4.18
CA PRO A 36 -2.62 18.35 -5.32
C PRO A 36 -3.82 17.43 -5.55
N VAL A 37 -4.99 18.00 -5.86
CA VAL A 37 -6.24 17.24 -6.04
C VAL A 37 -6.18 16.33 -7.28
N GLU A 38 -5.39 16.72 -8.27
CA GLU A 38 -5.07 15.95 -9.47
C GLU A 38 -4.25 14.69 -9.18
N ASN A 39 -3.67 14.56 -7.97
CA ASN A 39 -2.99 13.34 -7.54
C ASN A 39 -3.96 12.30 -6.97
N ILE A 40 -5.27 12.59 -6.92
CA ILE A 40 -6.29 11.63 -6.55
C ILE A 40 -6.66 10.79 -7.78
N ILE A 41 -6.58 9.48 -7.64
CA ILE A 41 -6.97 8.47 -8.63
C ILE A 41 -8.16 7.71 -8.06
N SER A 42 -9.33 7.86 -8.67
CA SER A 42 -10.55 7.15 -8.26
C SER A 42 -10.84 6.01 -9.22
N LEU A 43 -10.98 4.80 -8.68
CA LEU A 43 -11.24 3.59 -9.45
C LEU A 43 -12.43 2.86 -8.83
N GLU A 44 -13.25 2.21 -9.67
CA GLU A 44 -14.34 1.39 -9.19
C GLU A 44 -13.80 0.02 -8.74
N MET A 45 -14.04 -0.34 -7.47
CA MET A 45 -13.58 -1.60 -6.89
C MET A 45 -14.66 -2.23 -6.00
N PRO A 46 -14.63 -3.55 -5.77
CA PRO A 46 -15.50 -4.19 -4.78
C PRO A 46 -15.32 -3.59 -3.38
N LYS A 47 -16.41 -3.41 -2.63
CA LYS A 47 -16.37 -2.90 -1.24
C LYS A 47 -15.97 -3.94 -0.19
N GLN A 48 -15.89 -5.21 -0.58
CA GLN A 48 -15.51 -6.29 0.32
C GLN A 48 -14.01 -6.27 0.60
N GLU A 49 -13.63 -6.55 1.85
CA GLU A 49 -12.22 -6.54 2.24
C GLU A 49 -11.38 -7.61 1.54
N THR A 50 -11.98 -8.75 1.21
CA THR A 50 -11.30 -9.90 0.60
C THR A 50 -11.81 -10.13 -0.81
N ILE A 51 -10.91 -10.03 -1.79
CA ILE A 51 -11.22 -10.19 -3.22
C ILE A 51 -10.41 -11.34 -3.83
N THR A 52 -10.83 -11.80 -5.01
CA THR A 52 -10.08 -12.76 -5.82
C THR A 52 -8.92 -12.10 -6.56
N TRP A 53 -7.98 -12.90 -7.04
CA TRP A 53 -6.91 -12.42 -7.92
C TRP A 53 -7.45 -11.74 -9.18
N ARG A 54 -8.50 -12.30 -9.80
CA ARG A 54 -9.12 -11.72 -10.98
C ARG A 54 -9.72 -10.34 -10.71
N GLU A 55 -10.49 -10.19 -9.62
CA GLU A 55 -11.04 -8.90 -9.21
C GLU A 55 -9.91 -7.90 -8.92
N PHE A 56 -8.88 -8.33 -8.19
CA PHE A 56 -7.72 -7.47 -7.90
C PHE A 56 -7.05 -6.96 -9.19
N VAL A 57 -6.78 -7.85 -10.14
CA VAL A 57 -6.11 -7.46 -11.39
C VAL A 57 -6.96 -6.49 -12.20
N LEU A 58 -8.25 -6.78 -12.36
CA LEU A 58 -9.14 -6.03 -13.23
C LEU A 58 -9.61 -4.70 -12.65
N THR A 59 -9.79 -4.61 -11.33
CA THR A 59 -10.40 -3.43 -10.68
C THR A 59 -9.38 -2.57 -9.93
N VAL A 60 -8.24 -3.13 -9.54
CA VAL A 60 -7.23 -2.44 -8.74
C VAL A 60 -5.92 -2.31 -9.52
N TRP A 61 -5.26 -3.42 -9.82
CA TRP A 61 -3.89 -3.42 -10.34
C TRP A 61 -3.78 -2.75 -11.71
N GLN A 62 -4.49 -3.27 -12.72
CA GLN A 62 -4.30 -2.82 -14.10
C GLN A 62 -4.76 -1.38 -14.29
N PRO A 63 -5.96 -0.96 -13.80
CA PRO A 63 -6.39 0.42 -13.95
C PRO A 63 -5.48 1.40 -13.21
N LEU A 64 -5.01 1.07 -12.00
CA LEU A 64 -4.09 1.93 -11.27
C LEU A 64 -2.72 2.03 -11.95
N GLN A 65 -2.16 0.91 -12.41
CA GLN A 65 -0.88 0.90 -13.10
C GLN A 65 -0.98 1.70 -14.41
N ASP A 66 -2.07 1.56 -15.15
CA ASP A 66 -2.32 2.32 -16.38
C ASP A 66 -2.39 3.83 -16.10
N GLU A 67 -3.09 4.23 -15.04
CA GLU A 67 -3.19 5.65 -14.66
C GLU A 67 -1.84 6.23 -14.21
N LEU A 68 -1.08 5.46 -13.42
CA LEU A 68 0.24 5.87 -12.93
C LEU A 68 1.24 6.03 -14.09
N VAL A 69 1.20 5.13 -15.08
CA VAL A 69 2.03 5.25 -16.28
C VAL A 69 1.57 6.43 -17.14
N ASN A 70 0.26 6.57 -17.38
CA ASN A 70 -0.30 7.64 -18.21
C ASN A 70 0.01 9.03 -17.64
N ARG A 71 0.02 9.19 -16.32
CA ARG A 71 0.37 10.45 -15.63
C ARG A 71 1.87 10.62 -15.39
N GLY A 72 2.72 9.68 -15.81
CA GLY A 72 4.18 9.78 -15.64
C GLY A 72 4.67 9.59 -14.20
N TRP A 73 3.89 8.91 -13.35
CA TRP A 73 4.33 8.51 -12.01
C TRP A 73 5.27 7.30 -12.04
N ILE A 74 5.06 6.42 -13.03
CA ILE A 74 5.87 5.22 -13.26
C ILE A 74 6.40 5.26 -14.70
N ASP A 75 7.72 5.20 -14.82
CA ASP A 75 8.39 5.11 -16.12
C ASP A 75 8.45 3.64 -16.55
N SER A 76 7.76 3.33 -17.65
CA SER A 76 7.70 1.96 -18.16
C SER A 76 7.57 1.88 -19.68
N VAL A 77 7.99 0.74 -20.21
CA VAL A 77 7.71 0.33 -21.59
C VAL A 77 6.72 -0.83 -21.54
N ALA A 78 5.51 -0.58 -22.01
CA ALA A 78 4.46 -1.60 -22.08
C ALA A 78 4.78 -2.65 -23.15
N MET A 79 4.55 -3.92 -22.82
CA MET A 79 4.64 -5.03 -23.75
C MET A 79 3.23 -5.48 -24.15
N SER A 80 3.10 -6.14 -25.31
CA SER A 80 1.84 -6.75 -25.75
C SER A 80 1.46 -8.03 -24.99
N LEU A 81 2.39 -8.56 -24.19
CA LEU A 81 2.22 -9.80 -23.44
C LEU A 81 1.57 -9.55 -22.08
N HIS A 82 0.81 -10.55 -21.62
CA HIS A 82 0.31 -10.62 -20.26
C HIS A 82 1.03 -11.74 -19.50
N ASP A 83 1.06 -11.66 -18.18
CA ASP A 83 1.48 -12.77 -17.35
C ASP A 83 0.35 -13.81 -17.15
N GLU A 84 0.66 -14.90 -16.46
CA GLU A 84 -0.27 -16.01 -16.20
C GLU A 84 -1.49 -15.58 -15.36
N TYR A 85 -1.48 -14.37 -14.81
CA TYR A 85 -2.49 -13.82 -13.91
C TYR A 85 -3.29 -12.69 -14.58
N GLY A 86 -3.02 -12.40 -15.86
CA GLY A 86 -3.73 -11.39 -16.65
C GLY A 86 -3.20 -9.96 -16.46
N ARG A 87 -2.06 -9.77 -15.80
CA ARG A 87 -1.41 -8.45 -15.70
C ARG A 87 -0.61 -8.18 -16.96
N ARG A 88 -0.64 -6.95 -17.46
CA ARG A 88 0.19 -6.54 -18.60
C ARG A 88 1.66 -6.57 -18.19
N LYS A 89 2.50 -7.22 -19.00
CA LYS A 89 3.95 -7.21 -18.79
C LYS A 89 4.50 -5.85 -19.18
N MET A 90 5.39 -5.32 -18.35
CA MET A 90 6.07 -4.06 -18.59
C MET A 90 7.52 -4.17 -18.13
N ALA A 91 8.41 -3.44 -18.82
CA ALA A 91 9.74 -3.16 -18.33
C ALA A 91 9.70 -1.81 -17.60
N PHE A 92 10.08 -1.79 -16.33
CA PHE A 92 10.07 -0.58 -15.50
C PHE A 92 11.47 -0.01 -15.35
N SER A 93 11.55 1.32 -15.38
CA SER A 93 12.77 2.06 -15.05
C SER A 93 12.74 2.63 -13.62
N GLY A 94 11.55 2.76 -13.04
CA GLY A 94 11.33 3.23 -11.67
C GLY A 94 10.03 4.01 -11.50
N HIS A 95 9.83 4.62 -10.34
CA HIS A 95 8.74 5.56 -10.07
C HIS A 95 9.25 6.82 -9.36
N ASN A 96 8.51 7.92 -9.50
CA ASN A 96 8.84 9.19 -8.85
C ASN A 96 7.91 9.53 -7.67
N MET A 97 7.01 8.64 -7.24
CA MET A 97 6.15 8.87 -6.06
C MET A 97 6.93 8.87 -4.73
N SER A 98 6.57 9.77 -3.82
CA SER A 98 6.96 9.72 -2.40
C SER A 98 6.16 8.66 -1.65
N TYR A 99 4.84 8.68 -1.78
CA TYR A 99 3.92 7.72 -1.19
C TYR A 99 2.72 7.48 -2.12
N LEU A 100 2.20 6.25 -2.08
CA LEU A 100 0.88 5.91 -2.61
C LEU A 100 -0.04 5.59 -1.42
N ILE A 101 -1.06 6.41 -1.22
CA ILE A 101 -1.96 6.32 -0.08
C ILE A 101 -3.30 5.76 -0.56
N VAL A 102 -3.70 4.59 -0.08
CA VAL A 102 -5.03 4.03 -0.35
C VAL A 102 -6.02 4.48 0.72
N CYS A 103 -7.23 4.84 0.32
CA CYS A 103 -8.28 5.26 1.25
C CYS A 103 -9.24 4.11 1.58
N ARG A 104 -10.02 4.29 2.66
CA ARG A 104 -11.14 3.42 3.04
C ARG A 104 -11.93 2.96 1.81
N GLY A 105 -12.35 1.70 1.82
CA GLY A 105 -13.12 1.10 0.72
C GLY A 105 -12.24 0.46 -0.36
N VAL A 106 -10.94 0.76 -0.43
CA VAL A 106 -10.00 -0.06 -1.20
C VAL A 106 -9.85 -1.42 -0.51
N PRO A 107 -9.99 -2.56 -1.23
CA PRO A 107 -9.89 -3.90 -0.65
C PRO A 107 -8.60 -4.11 0.18
N LEU A 108 -8.66 -4.98 1.19
CA LEU A 108 -7.56 -5.23 2.13
C LEU A 108 -6.68 -6.40 1.69
N ARG A 109 -7.29 -7.46 1.18
CA ARG A 109 -6.59 -8.73 0.98
C ARG A 109 -7.10 -9.51 -0.24
N ILE A 110 -6.19 -10.27 -0.82
CA ILE A 110 -6.42 -11.15 -1.95
C ILE A 110 -6.50 -12.58 -1.41
N LYS A 111 -7.57 -13.29 -1.75
CA LYS A 111 -7.78 -14.69 -1.36
C LYS A 111 -6.75 -15.60 -2.05
N ASN A 112 -6.33 -16.65 -1.36
CA ASN A 112 -5.54 -17.70 -1.99
C ASN A 112 -6.32 -18.36 -3.14
N ASP A 113 -5.66 -18.48 -4.29
CA ASP A 113 -6.13 -19.25 -5.44
C ASP A 113 -5.22 -20.46 -5.65
N PRO A 114 -5.67 -21.68 -5.30
CA PRO A 114 -4.87 -22.89 -5.48
C PRO A 114 -4.48 -23.18 -6.93
N SER A 115 -5.27 -22.71 -7.90
CA SER A 115 -4.98 -22.95 -9.33
C SER A 115 -3.78 -22.16 -9.83
N LEU A 116 -3.41 -21.08 -9.12
CA LEU A 116 -2.26 -20.23 -9.43
C LEU A 116 -0.99 -20.62 -8.66
N VAL A 117 -1.05 -21.66 -7.81
CA VAL A 117 0.11 -22.11 -7.04
C VAL A 117 0.99 -22.97 -7.94
N THR A 118 2.11 -22.40 -8.38
CA THR A 118 3.14 -23.11 -9.15
C THR A 118 4.37 -23.34 -8.27
N LYS A 119 5.01 -24.51 -8.41
CA LYS A 119 6.31 -24.76 -7.78
C LYS A 119 7.37 -23.94 -8.52
N VAL A 120 7.83 -22.86 -7.90
CA VAL A 120 8.92 -22.04 -8.43
C VAL A 120 10.21 -22.36 -7.70
N LYS A 121 11.33 -22.35 -8.42
CA LYS A 121 12.67 -22.59 -7.87
C LYS A 121 12.95 -21.58 -6.73
N GLY A 122 13.39 -22.08 -5.57
CA GLY A 122 13.67 -21.25 -4.39
C GLY A 122 12.47 -21.01 -3.46
N MET A 123 11.31 -21.60 -3.72
CA MET A 123 10.19 -21.57 -2.77
C MET A 123 10.56 -22.33 -1.49
N PRO A 124 10.28 -21.78 -0.29
CA PRO A 124 10.54 -22.49 0.96
C PRO A 124 9.76 -23.79 1.05
N ASP A 125 10.35 -24.78 1.73
CA ASP A 125 9.68 -26.06 1.98
C ASP A 125 8.52 -25.97 2.97
N ASN A 126 8.40 -24.86 3.72
CA ASN A 126 7.32 -24.63 4.67
C ASN A 126 5.95 -24.55 3.93
N PRO A 127 5.01 -25.48 4.20
CA PRO A 127 3.69 -25.48 3.59
C PRO A 127 2.89 -24.18 3.82
N GLN A 128 3.12 -23.48 4.93
CA GLN A 128 2.44 -22.21 5.24
C GLN A 128 2.81 -21.09 4.26
N MET A 129 3.98 -21.18 3.61
CA MET A 129 4.47 -20.22 2.62
C MET A 129 4.05 -20.58 1.18
N ARG A 130 3.38 -21.71 0.97
CA ARG A 130 2.87 -22.14 -0.33
C ARG A 130 1.49 -21.53 -0.59
N THR A 131 1.43 -20.20 -0.62
CA THR A 131 0.19 -19.45 -0.82
C THR A 131 0.45 -18.22 -1.68
N ASN A 132 -0.57 -17.77 -2.40
CA ASN A 132 -0.61 -16.47 -3.06
C ASN A 132 -1.62 -15.53 -2.40
N ARG A 133 -2.13 -15.87 -1.20
CA ARG A 133 -2.85 -14.91 -0.37
C ARG A 133 -1.93 -13.75 -0.03
N SER A 134 -2.42 -12.53 -0.19
CA SER A 134 -1.61 -11.33 0.03
C SER A 134 -2.45 -10.18 0.57
N SER A 135 -1.79 -9.24 1.26
CA SER A 135 -2.32 -7.88 1.41
C SER A 135 -2.34 -7.19 0.05
N VAL A 136 -3.36 -6.37 -0.21
CA VAL A 136 -3.42 -5.48 -1.37
C VAL A 136 -2.27 -4.49 -1.33
N ASP A 137 -2.04 -3.87 -0.18
CA ASP A 137 -1.03 -2.83 0.03
C ASP A 137 0.37 -3.35 -0.33
N SER A 138 0.72 -4.57 0.09
CA SER A 138 2.00 -5.20 -0.26
C SER A 138 2.15 -5.51 -1.75
N LYS A 139 1.05 -5.77 -2.47
CA LYS A 139 1.10 -5.92 -3.94
C LYS A 139 1.29 -4.56 -4.59
N LEU A 140 0.59 -3.53 -4.12
CA LEU A 140 0.76 -2.17 -4.63
C LEU A 140 2.20 -1.65 -4.47
N SER A 141 2.94 -2.10 -3.44
CA SER A 141 4.37 -1.81 -3.32
C SER A 141 5.23 -2.31 -4.49
N LEU A 142 4.73 -3.26 -5.28
CA LEU A 142 5.42 -3.89 -6.40
C LEU A 142 4.97 -3.36 -7.78
N LEU A 143 4.19 -2.27 -7.83
CA LEU A 143 3.67 -1.69 -9.08
C LEU A 143 4.77 -1.36 -10.11
N ALA A 144 5.99 -1.08 -9.65
CA ALA A 144 7.15 -0.71 -10.49
C ALA A 144 8.19 -1.84 -10.66
N VAL A 145 7.89 -3.09 -10.27
CA VAL A 145 8.85 -4.23 -10.34
C VAL A 145 8.54 -5.20 -11.48
N GLY A 146 7.29 -5.22 -11.95
CA GLY A 146 6.84 -5.99 -13.12
C GLY A 146 6.84 -7.50 -12.96
N ASN A 147 8.01 -8.13 -12.90
CA ASN A 147 8.16 -9.58 -12.87
C ASN A 147 8.53 -10.08 -11.48
N TYR A 148 7.53 -10.47 -10.70
CA TYR A 148 7.72 -11.17 -9.44
C TYR A 148 6.80 -12.36 -9.33
N ASN A 149 7.24 -13.37 -8.59
CA ASN A 149 6.42 -14.53 -8.27
C ASN A 149 5.31 -14.15 -7.28
N ILE A 150 4.06 -14.46 -7.59
CA ILE A 150 2.94 -14.16 -6.70
C ILE A 150 2.82 -15.14 -5.53
N ASN A 151 3.45 -16.32 -5.65
CA ASN A 151 3.45 -17.36 -4.65
C ASN A 151 4.59 -17.14 -3.64
N SER A 152 4.31 -17.37 -2.36
CA SER A 152 5.21 -17.09 -1.24
C SER A 152 5.46 -15.59 -1.05
N TYR A 153 6.69 -15.19 -0.72
CA TYR A 153 7.08 -13.82 -0.45
C TYR A 153 8.04 -13.28 -1.51
N VAL A 154 8.07 -11.96 -1.63
CA VAL A 154 9.12 -11.22 -2.33
C VAL A 154 10.01 -10.59 -1.25
N PRO A 155 11.33 -10.83 -1.25
CA PRO A 155 12.23 -10.16 -0.31
C PRO A 155 12.13 -8.65 -0.44
N ASN A 156 12.01 -7.94 0.69
CA ASN A 156 12.05 -6.48 0.69
C ASN A 156 13.50 -6.02 0.44
N PRO A 157 13.81 -5.34 -0.68
CA PRO A 157 15.18 -4.89 -0.96
C PRO A 157 15.65 -3.82 0.03
N LEU A 158 14.74 -3.16 0.75
CA LEU A 158 15.07 -2.14 1.77
C LEU A 158 15.33 -2.74 3.16
N TYR A 159 15.24 -4.06 3.33
CA TYR A 159 15.43 -4.69 4.64
C TYR A 159 16.86 -4.48 5.15
N ARG A 160 16.99 -3.85 6.33
CA ARG A 160 18.28 -3.47 6.96
C ARG A 160 19.16 -2.57 6.08
N MET A 161 18.53 -1.74 5.25
CA MET A 161 19.21 -0.64 4.57
C MET A 161 18.90 0.67 5.28
N ASP A 162 19.89 1.20 6.01
CA ASP A 162 19.74 2.49 6.70
C ASP A 162 19.69 3.66 5.70
N GLU A 163 20.51 3.58 4.64
CA GLU A 163 20.62 4.60 3.59
C GLU A 163 20.52 3.94 2.19
N PRO A 164 19.31 3.56 1.74
CA PRO A 164 19.12 2.94 0.44
C PRO A 164 19.43 3.91 -0.70
N GLN A 165 20.08 3.39 -1.75
CA GLN A 165 20.33 4.15 -2.98
C GLN A 165 19.02 4.51 -3.68
N GLN A 166 19.00 5.66 -4.35
CA GLN A 166 17.82 6.19 -5.04
C GLN A 166 17.22 5.18 -6.04
N LEU A 167 18.05 4.48 -6.81
CA LEU A 167 17.60 3.44 -7.76
C LEU A 167 16.85 2.29 -7.07
N ILE A 168 17.19 1.96 -5.82
CA ILE A 168 16.48 0.91 -5.06
C ILE A 168 15.12 1.45 -4.57
N LEU A 169 15.09 2.69 -4.11
CA LEU A 169 13.85 3.36 -3.68
C LEU A 169 12.84 3.48 -4.81
N GLU A 170 13.30 3.77 -6.02
CA GLU A 170 12.45 3.90 -7.23
C GLU A 170 11.82 2.57 -7.68
N ASN A 171 12.27 1.45 -7.12
CA ASN A 171 11.68 0.13 -7.36
C ASN A 171 10.69 -0.31 -6.27
N VAL A 172 10.47 0.49 -5.22
CA VAL A 172 9.59 0.14 -4.10
C VAL A 172 8.59 1.26 -3.83
N VAL A 173 7.35 1.05 -4.25
CA VAL A 173 6.27 2.00 -3.96
C VAL A 173 5.96 1.95 -2.46
N ARG A 174 6.18 3.06 -1.77
CA ARG A 174 5.82 3.21 -0.35
C ARG A 174 4.32 3.37 -0.22
N VAL A 175 3.65 2.32 0.22
CA VAL A 175 2.19 2.29 0.36
C VAL A 175 1.79 2.56 1.81
N SER A 176 0.83 3.45 1.99
CA SER A 176 0.17 3.74 3.27
C SER A 176 -1.34 3.68 3.09
N ARG A 177 -2.08 3.60 4.19
CA ARG A 177 -3.54 3.46 4.16
C ARG A 177 -4.22 4.42 5.15
N LEU A 178 -5.27 5.10 4.68
CA LEU A 178 -6.19 5.91 5.47
C LEU A 178 -7.51 5.16 5.60
N ASP A 179 -7.65 4.38 6.68
CA ASP A 179 -8.79 3.49 6.86
C ASP A 179 -9.20 3.41 8.34
N GLY A 180 -10.44 3.01 8.60
CA GLY A 180 -11.03 3.00 9.92
C GLY A 180 -12.50 2.55 9.91
N PRO A 181 -13.10 2.30 11.09
CA PRO A 181 -14.48 1.80 11.18
C PRO A 181 -15.50 2.72 10.51
N SER A 182 -15.28 4.04 10.57
CA SER A 182 -16.08 5.05 9.89
C SER A 182 -15.21 6.14 9.28
N ALA A 183 -15.77 6.90 8.32
CA ALA A 183 -15.08 8.06 7.76
C ALA A 183 -14.73 9.11 8.83
N ARG A 184 -15.58 9.27 9.85
CA ARG A 184 -15.35 10.16 10.98
C ARG A 184 -14.07 9.78 11.74
N ASP A 185 -13.84 8.49 11.95
CA ASP A 185 -12.63 8.01 12.64
C ASP A 185 -11.37 8.32 11.82
N VAL A 186 -11.46 8.18 10.49
CA VAL A 186 -10.36 8.53 9.59
C VAL A 186 -10.06 10.03 9.59
N PHE A 187 -11.10 10.88 9.56
CA PHE A 187 -10.90 12.33 9.70
C PHE A 187 -10.24 12.68 11.04
N GLY A 188 -10.70 12.07 12.13
CA GLY A 188 -10.12 12.25 13.46
C GLY A 188 -8.66 11.79 13.53
N MET A 189 -8.31 10.68 12.88
CA MET A 189 -6.92 10.20 12.77
C MET A 189 -6.04 11.19 12.02
N ILE A 190 -6.52 11.77 10.91
CA ILE A 190 -5.79 12.80 10.14
C ILE A 190 -5.59 14.05 11.00
N ASP A 191 -6.64 14.50 11.68
CA ASP A 191 -6.60 15.64 12.60
C ASP A 191 -5.60 15.44 13.74
N GLY A 192 -5.67 14.28 14.40
CA GLY A 192 -4.80 13.93 15.51
C GLY A 192 -3.33 13.86 15.10
N ALA A 193 -3.03 13.32 13.91
CA ALA A 193 -1.66 13.32 13.39
C ALA A 193 -1.14 14.74 13.17
N LEU A 194 -1.95 15.63 12.58
CA LEU A 194 -1.59 17.02 12.35
C LEU A 194 -1.48 17.83 13.65
N GLU A 195 -2.29 17.51 14.66
CA GLU A 195 -2.18 18.10 15.98
C GLU A 195 -0.88 17.69 16.67
N ALA A 196 -0.54 16.40 16.65
CA ALA A 196 0.70 15.88 17.21
C ALA A 196 1.95 16.47 16.52
N GLU A 197 1.90 16.71 15.22
CA GLU A 197 2.99 17.39 14.49
C GLU A 197 3.17 18.85 14.92
N ARG A 198 2.08 19.57 15.19
CA ARG A 198 2.13 20.98 15.61
C ARG A 198 2.54 21.14 17.07
N ASN A 199 2.01 20.30 17.93
CA ASN A 199 2.06 20.48 19.39
C ASN A 199 3.02 19.50 20.07
N GLY A 200 3.57 18.53 19.33
CA GLY A 200 4.26 17.37 19.87
C GLY A 200 3.28 16.28 20.33
N LEU A 201 3.76 15.04 20.36
CA LEU A 201 2.99 13.91 20.88
C LEU A 201 3.08 13.89 22.43
N ILE A 202 2.27 14.72 23.07
CA ILE A 202 2.24 14.86 24.54
C ILE A 202 0.94 14.28 25.08
N GLY A 203 1.03 13.28 25.96
CA GLY A 203 -0.14 12.66 26.55
C GLY A 203 0.19 11.46 27.43
N ARG A 204 -0.85 10.76 27.87
CA ARG A 204 -0.72 9.48 28.59
C ARG A 204 -0.91 8.34 27.61
N ALA A 205 0.07 7.46 27.52
CA ALA A 205 -0.09 6.17 26.88
C ALA A 205 -0.67 5.18 27.90
N TYR A 206 -1.68 4.41 27.49
CA TYR A 206 -2.20 3.30 28.29
C TYR A 206 -1.78 2.00 27.64
N VAL A 207 -1.25 1.08 28.45
CA VAL A 207 -0.85 -0.25 28.02
C VAL A 207 -1.78 -1.24 28.71
N ASP A 208 -2.53 -2.01 27.93
CA ASP A 208 -3.32 -3.12 28.48
C ASP A 208 -2.37 -4.23 28.95
N THR A 209 -2.57 -4.67 30.20
CA THR A 209 -1.73 -5.67 30.87
C THR A 209 -2.41 -7.04 31.00
N LYS A 210 -3.50 -7.28 30.25
CA LYS A 210 -4.24 -8.54 30.20
C LYS A 210 -4.20 -9.18 28.81
N GLY A 211 -3.01 -9.33 28.26
CA GLY A 211 -2.80 -9.94 26.95
C GLY A 211 -2.70 -11.48 27.04
N PRO A 212 -2.77 -12.19 25.90
CA PRO A 212 -2.61 -13.65 25.88
C PRO A 212 -1.16 -14.13 26.11
N TYR A 213 -0.19 -13.22 26.29
CA TYR A 213 1.24 -13.54 26.35
C TYR A 213 1.90 -13.03 27.64
N PRO A 214 2.02 -13.87 28.68
CA PRO A 214 2.59 -13.49 29.98
C PRO A 214 4.03 -12.98 29.93
N GLN A 215 4.81 -13.39 28.93
CA GLN A 215 6.18 -12.90 28.74
C GLN A 215 6.20 -11.43 28.31
N GLY A 216 5.35 -11.04 27.37
CA GLY A 216 5.24 -9.64 26.92
C GLY A 216 4.76 -8.72 28.04
N GLU A 217 3.82 -9.19 28.86
CA GLU A 217 3.35 -8.45 30.05
C GLU A 217 4.48 -8.19 31.05
N ARG A 218 5.34 -9.18 31.29
CA ARG A 218 6.50 -9.01 32.18
C ARG A 218 7.46 -7.95 31.63
N TRP A 219 7.73 -7.94 30.33
CA TRP A 219 8.59 -6.91 29.73
C TRP A 219 7.99 -5.51 29.89
N LEU A 220 6.69 -5.36 29.62
CA LEU A 220 6.00 -4.06 29.74
C LEU A 220 6.00 -3.54 31.17
N LYS A 221 5.85 -4.42 32.19
CA LYS A 221 5.89 -4.05 33.61
C LYS A 221 7.28 -3.66 34.12
N VAL A 222 8.35 -4.13 33.48
CA VAL A 222 9.74 -3.83 33.90
C VAL A 222 10.26 -2.56 33.22
N THR A 223 9.75 -2.22 32.03
CA THR A 223 10.16 -1.04 31.25
C THR A 223 9.34 0.22 31.56
N ALA A 224 8.11 0.07 32.05
CA ALA A 224 7.24 1.18 32.48
C ALA A 224 7.62 1.68 33.88
#